data_AF-A0A7K2NUN3-F1
#
_entry.id   AF-A0A7K2NUN3-F1
#
_cell.length_a   1.000
_cell.length_b   1.000
_cell.length_c   1.000
_cell.angle_alpha   90.00
_cell.angle_beta   90.00
_cell.angle_gamma   90.00
#
_symmetry.space_group_name_H-M   'P 1'
#
loop_
_entity.id
_entity.type
_entity.pdbx_description
1 polymer ?
#
loop_
_entity_poly.entity_id
_entity_poly.type
_entity_poly.pdbx_seq_one_letter_code
_entity_poly.pdbx_strand_id
1 'polypeptide(L)' 'MQFEVWAPQAGRVTLRCDGATRALERDPERPGWWCGEARARDGSRYGFAVDDGPVLPDPRSRRQPDGPDGLS' A
#
# COMPACT_ATOMS: atom_id res chain seq x y z
N MET A 1 -10.76 -4.49 3.96
CA MET A 1 -10.11 -4.94 2.72
C MET A 1 -8.64 -5.16 3.02
N GLN A 2 -8.06 -6.24 2.50
CA GLN A 2 -6.66 -6.58 2.73
C GLN A 2 -5.77 -5.89 1.69
N PHE A 3 -4.70 -5.27 2.15
CA PHE A 3 -3.68 -4.63 1.33
C PHE A 3 -2.35 -5.33 1.58
N GLU A 4 -1.56 -5.51 0.52
CA GLU A 4 -0.26 -6.13 0.62
C GLU A 4 0.68 -5.64 -0.49
N VAL A 5 1.95 -5.46 -0.13
CA VAL A 5 2.99 -5.00 -1.05
C VAL A 5 4.31 -5.69 -0.71
N TRP A 6 5.08 -6.02 -1.74
CA TRP A 6 6.42 -6.59 -1.57
C TRP A 6 7.44 -5.46 -1.52
N ALA A 7 8.16 -5.35 -0.40
CA ALA A 7 9.18 -4.34 -0.16
C ALA A 7 10.23 -4.92 0.81
N PRO A 8 11.10 -5.82 0.33
CA PRO A 8 11.96 -6.65 1.19
C PRO A 8 12.99 -5.85 1.98
N GLN A 9 13.45 -4.74 1.39
CA GLN A 9 14.48 -3.87 1.95
C GLN A 9 13.92 -2.74 2.83
N ALA A 10 12.60 -2.57 2.88
CA ALA A 10 11.96 -1.50 3.65
C ALA A 10 12.15 -1.73 5.16
N GLY A 11 12.41 -0.66 5.92
CA GLY A 11 12.31 -0.66 7.38
C GLY A 11 10.87 -0.49 7.87
N ARG A 12 10.03 0.21 7.11
CA ARG A 12 8.61 0.48 7.40
C ARG A 12 7.82 0.67 6.12
N VAL A 13 6.58 0.18 6.11
CA VAL A 13 5.60 0.48 5.05
C VAL A 13 4.31 0.99 5.66
N THR A 14 3.78 2.06 5.07
CA THR A 14 2.53 2.69 5.50
C THR A 14 1.55 2.76 4.34
N LEU A 15 0.32 2.29 4.54
CA LEU A 15 -0.80 2.46 3.62
C LEU A 15 -1.47 3.82 3.85
N ARG A 16 -1.69 4.56 2.76
CA ARG A 16 -2.60 5.70 2.70
C ARG A 16 -3.81 5.29 1.89
N CYS A 17 -4.99 5.39 2.49
CA CYS A 17 -6.25 5.01 1.84
C CYS A 17 -7.36 5.95 2.33
N ASP A 18 -8.03 6.65 1.42
CA ASP A 18 -9.15 7.57 1.73
C ASP A 18 -8.86 8.54 2.91
N GLY A 19 -7.65 9.13 2.92
CA GLY A 19 -7.22 10.07 3.97
C GLY A 19 -6.79 9.45 5.30
N ALA A 20 -6.98 8.14 5.48
CA ALA A 20 -6.46 7.40 6.61
C ALA A 20 -5.04 6.87 6.35
N THR A 21 -4.26 6.78 7.42
CA THR A 21 -2.87 6.27 7.40
C THR A 21 -2.79 5.06 8.32
N ARG A 22 -2.22 3.96 7.84
CA ARG A 22 -2.01 2.75 8.62
C ARG A 22 -0.64 2.15 8.38
N ALA A 23 0.09 1.85 9.45
CA ALA A 23 1.29 1.03 9.35
C ALA A 23 0.90 -0.39 8.92
N LEU A 24 1.67 -0.96 8.01
CA LEU A 24 1.56 -2.38 7.64
C LEU A 24 2.53 -3.20 8.49
N GLU A 25 2.20 -4.47 8.67
CA GLU A 25 3.02 -5.44 9.38
C GLU A 25 3.76 -6.33 8.39
N ARG A 26 4.93 -6.82 8.79
CA ARG A 26 5.65 -7.83 8.00
C ARG A 26 4.90 -9.14 8.06
N ASP A 27 4.73 -9.78 6.91
CA ASP A 27 4.15 -11.10 6.84
C ASP A 27 5.15 -12.14 7.40
N PRO A 28 4.76 -12.95 8.41
CA PRO A 28 5.67 -13.91 9.03
C PRO A 28 5.96 -15.13 8.14
N GLU A 29 5.09 -15.46 7.19
CA GLU A 29 5.21 -16.62 6.32
C GLU A 29 5.80 -16.26 4.95
N ARG A 30 5.67 -14.99 4.55
CA ARG A 30 6.10 -14.50 3.23
C ARG A 30 7.19 -13.42 3.37
N PRO A 31 8.48 -13.79 3.41
CA PRO A 31 9.57 -12.85 3.57
C PRO A 31 9.52 -11.67 2.57
N GLY A 32 9.64 -10.46 3.11
CA GLY A 32 9.63 -9.22 2.34
C GLY A 32 8.24 -8.71 1.95
N TRP A 33 7.17 -9.44 2.26
CA TRP A 33 5.81 -8.94 2.14
C TRP A 33 5.39 -8.14 3.36
N TRP A 34 4.63 -7.08 3.09
CA TRP A 34 3.95 -6.26 4.07
C TRP A 34 2.45 -6.41 3.85
N CYS A 35 1.68 -6.54 4.93
CA CYS A 35 0.24 -6.71 4.86
C CYS A 35 -0.50 -5.93 5.96
N GLY A 36 -1.77 -5.65 5.71
CA GLY A 36 -2.63 -5.02 6.70
C GLY A 36 -4.06 -4.80 6.20
N GLU A 37 -4.96 -4.50 7.12
CA GLU A 37 -6.36 -4.25 6.82
C GLU A 37 -6.71 -2.77 6.94
N ALA A 38 -7.49 -2.29 5.97
CA ALA A 38 -8.11 -0.98 6.04
C ALA A 38 -9.56 -1.02 5.54
N ARG A 39 -10.34 -0.04 6.01
CA ARG A 39 -11.67 0.24 5.45
C ARG A 39 -11.45 0.87 4.07
N ALA A 40 -12.00 0.23 3.05
CA ALA A 40 -12.00 0.69 1.68
C ALA A 40 -13.29 0.20 1.00
N ARG A 41 -13.79 0.99 0.06
CA ARG A 41 -14.88 0.68 -0.87
C ARG A 41 -14.34 0.59 -2.30
N ASP A 42 -15.15 0.07 -3.23
CA ASP A 42 -14.79 0.12 -4.65
C ASP A 42 -14.50 1.58 -5.08
N GLY A 43 -13.39 1.76 -5.79
CA GLY A 43 -12.90 3.07 -6.21
C GLY A 43 -12.22 3.93 -5.13
N SER A 44 -12.01 3.43 -3.91
CA SER A 44 -11.18 4.12 -2.91
C SER A 44 -9.77 4.30 -3.45
N ARG A 45 -9.18 5.48 -3.21
CA ARG A 45 -7.83 5.77 -3.69
C ARG A 45 -6.80 5.44 -2.63
N TYR A 46 -5.77 4.70 -3.04
CA TYR A 46 -4.75 4.24 -2.11
C TYR A 46 -3.34 4.23 -2.69
N GLY A 47 -2.36 4.23 -1.79
CA GLY A 47 -0.95 4.06 -2.13
C GLY A 47 -0.12 3.72 -0.91
N PHE A 48 1.14 3.39 -1.15
CA PHE A 48 2.09 2.98 -0.11
C PHE A 48 3.22 4.00 0.03
N ALA A 49 3.56 4.34 1.26
CA ALA A 49 4.78 5.06 1.60
C ALA A 49 5.78 4.05 2.18
N VAL A 50 6.97 4.00 1.59
CA VAL A 50 8.09 3.15 2.03
C VAL A 50 9.09 4.03 2.77
N ASP A 51 9.47 3.64 3.98
CA ASP A 51 10.47 4.33 4.80
C ASP A 51 10.20 5.84 4.97
N ASP A 52 8.94 6.20 5.21
CA ASP A 52 8.43 7.59 5.29
C ASP A 52 8.65 8.43 4.04
N GLY A 53 8.93 7.80 2.91
CA GLY A 53 9.03 8.43 1.60
C GLY A 53 7.68 8.89 1.03
N PRO A 54 7.65 9.31 -0.24
CA PRO A 54 6.43 9.71 -0.91
C PRO A 54 5.44 8.53 -0.99
N VAL A 55 4.15 8.87 -1.08
CA VAL A 55 3.10 7.89 -1.34
C VAL A 55 3.15 7.53 -2.82
N LEU A 56 3.38 6.26 -3.11
CA LEU A 56 3.48 5.74 -4.47
C LEU A 56 2.28 4.82 -4.77
N PRO A 57 1.87 4.71 -6.05
CA PRO A 57 0.88 3.74 -6.47
C PRO A 57 1.26 2.32 -6.10
N ASP A 58 0.25 1.47 -6.02
CA ASP A 58 0.45 0.05 -5.90
C ASP A 58 1.00 -0.55 -7.23
N PRO A 59 2.21 -1.16 -7.23
CA PRO A 59 2.75 -1.85 -8.40
C PRO A 59 1.86 -3.01 -8.89
N ARG A 60 1.03 -3.56 -7.99
CA ARG A 60 0.06 -4.63 -8.27
C ARG A 60 -1.38 -4.10 -8.27
N SER A 61 -1.57 -2.81 -8.54
CA SER A 61 -2.90 -2.21 -8.65
C SER A 61 -3.73 -2.93 -9.72
N ARG A 62 -5.02 -3.12 -9.41
CA ARG A 62 -5.99 -3.66 -10.36
C ARG A 62 -6.49 -2.61 -11.35
N ARG A 63 -6.33 -1.31 -11.06
CA ARG A 63 -6.80 -0.19 -11.87
C ARG A 63 -5.99 1.07 -11.57
N GLN A 64 -5.60 1.81 -12.60
CA GLN A 64 -4.93 3.11 -12.46
C GLN A 64 -5.71 4.19 -13.24
N PRO A 65 -6.75 4.80 -12.63
CA PRO A 65 -7.64 5.72 -13.36
C PRO A 65 -6.95 7.04 -13.73
N ASP A 66 -5.95 7.47 -12.95
CA ASP A 66 -5.24 8.74 -13.14
C ASP A 66 -3.86 8.57 -13.79
N GLY A 67 -3.58 7.40 -14.37
CA GLY A 67 -2.29 7.07 -14.97
C GLY A 67 -1.30 6.43 -13.99
N PRO A 68 -0.10 6.04 -14.47
CA PRO A 68 0.85 5.20 -13.72
C PRO A 68 1.46 5.87 -12.48
N ASP A 69 1.48 7.20 -12.44
CA ASP A 69 1.97 7.97 -11.29
C ASP A 69 0.85 8.34 -10.31
N GLY A 70 -0.41 8.09 -10.68
CA GLY A 70 -1.57 8.35 -9.86
C GLY A 70 -1.74 7.29 -8.77
N LEU A 71 -2.49 7.60 -7.70
CA LEU A 71 -2.84 6.60 -6.70
C LEU A 71 -3.69 5.49 -7.32
N SER A 72 -3.56 4.27 -6.81
CA SER A 72 -4.40 3.14 -7.20
C SER A 72 -5.87 3.38 -6.88
#